data_AF-A0A8T3DKT7-F1
#
_entry.id   AF-A0A8T3DKT7-F1
#
_cell.length_a   1.000
_cell.length_b   1.000
_cell.length_c   1.000
_cell.angle_alpha   90.00
_cell.angle_beta   90.00
_cell.angle_gamma   90.00
#
_symmetry.space_group_name_H-M   'P 1'
#
loop_
_entity.id
_entity.type
_entity.pdbx_description
1 polymer ?
#
loop_
_entity_poly.entity_id
_entity_poly.type
_entity_poly.pdbx_seq_one_letter_code
_entity_poly.pdbx_strand_id
1 'polypeptide(L)'
;MKLLGLKLSTSNSNSFVASRIMRINENTLLEGKDVVLVPYNEDHVPRYHKWMGSPELQKLTASEPLSLEQEYDMQRSWREDDDKCTFIILDKKLWANPDVQEQECMVGDVNIFLTDPSDPL
;
A
#
# COMPACT_ATOMS: atom_id res chain seq x y z
N MET A 1 7.77 -1.41 -4.76
CA MET A 1 9.03 -1.61 -4.01
C MET A 1 8.73 -1.40 -2.54
N LYS A 2 8.93 -2.40 -1.68
CA LYS A 2 8.93 -2.17 -0.22
C LYS A 2 10.19 -1.41 0.14
N LEU A 3 10.22 -0.11 -0.13
CA LEU A 3 11.17 0.75 0.56
C LEU A 3 10.75 0.71 2.02
N LEU A 4 11.54 0.04 2.87
CA LEU A 4 11.49 0.28 4.30
C LEU A 4 11.70 1.78 4.48
N GLY A 5 10.60 2.52 4.66
CA GLY A 5 10.62 3.93 5.02
C GLY A 5 11.18 4.05 6.42
N LEU A 6 12.51 4.04 6.55
CA LEU A 6 13.20 4.55 7.72
C LEU A 6 12.92 6.06 7.78
N LYS A 7 11.79 6.45 8.40
CA LYS A 7 11.54 7.83 8.81
C LYS A 7 12.57 8.18 9.90
N LEU A 8 13.66 8.82 9.50
CA LEU A 8 14.60 9.45 10.43
C LEU A 8 13.87 10.61 11.11
N SER A 9 13.61 10.46 12.41
CA SER A 9 13.05 11.51 13.25
C SER A 9 14.01 12.69 13.33
N THR A 10 13.60 13.85 12.81
CA THR A 10 14.24 15.13 13.11
C THR A 10 13.58 15.77 14.31
N SER A 11 14.34 15.89 15.39
CA SER A 11 14.00 16.69 16.56
C SER A 11 13.99 18.19 16.23
N ASN A 12 12.85 18.87 16.34
CA ASN A 12 12.73 20.06 17.19
C ASN A 12 11.32 20.72 17.25
N SER A 13 10.98 21.10 18.49
CA SER A 13 10.21 22.27 18.96
C SER A 13 8.81 22.60 18.41
N ASN A 14 7.83 22.45 19.31
CA ASN A 14 6.61 23.26 19.48
C ASN A 14 5.93 23.80 18.21
N SER A 15 5.13 22.96 17.57
CA SER A 15 3.85 23.39 17.03
C SER A 15 2.85 22.25 17.25
N PHE A 16 1.60 22.58 17.54
CA PHE A 16 0.52 21.61 17.70
C PHE A 16 0.17 21.09 16.30
N VAL A 17 1.01 20.22 15.73
CA VAL A 17 0.69 19.50 14.52
C VAL A 17 -0.24 18.38 14.98
N ALA A 18 -1.54 18.60 14.85
CA ALA A 18 -2.47 17.48 14.83
C ALA A 18 -1.92 16.51 13.77
N SER A 19 -1.44 15.34 14.22
CA SER A 19 -1.06 14.23 13.35
C SER A 19 -2.16 14.12 12.30
N ARG A 20 -1.81 14.49 11.08
CA ARG A 20 -2.78 14.70 10.01
C ARG A 20 -2.95 13.35 9.38
N ILE A 21 -3.54 12.40 10.12
CA ILE A 21 -3.78 11.03 9.66
C ILE A 21 -4.55 11.12 8.34
N MET A 22 -3.84 11.01 7.21
CA MET A 22 -4.41 11.20 5.88
C MET A 22 -4.92 9.86 5.37
N ARG A 23 -6.18 9.56 5.66
CA ARG A 23 -6.87 8.36 5.16
C ARG A 23 -7.65 8.60 3.87
N ILE A 24 -7.17 9.48 3.00
CA ILE A 24 -7.90 9.89 1.79
C ILE A 24 -8.24 8.69 0.89
N ASN A 25 -7.38 7.67 0.84
CA ASN A 25 -7.66 6.47 0.08
C ASN A 25 -8.55 5.46 0.79
N GLU A 26 -8.84 5.56 2.10
CA GLU A 26 -9.39 4.42 2.87
C GLU A 26 -10.73 3.88 2.36
N ASN A 27 -11.54 4.75 1.75
CA ASN A 27 -12.84 4.43 1.15
C ASN A 27 -12.88 4.77 -0.36
N THR A 28 -11.72 4.93 -0.99
CA THR A 28 -11.62 5.37 -2.38
C THR A 28 -11.32 4.18 -3.27
N LEU A 29 -12.24 3.88 -4.19
CA LEU A 29 -12.06 2.94 -5.28
C LEU A 29 -11.82 3.72 -6.57
N LEU A 30 -10.75 3.38 -7.30
CA LEU A 30 -10.45 3.99 -8.59
C LEU A 30 -10.70 2.95 -9.69
N GLU A 31 -11.71 3.19 -10.50
CA GLU A 31 -12.10 2.27 -11.57
C GLU A 31 -11.45 2.69 -12.90
N GLY A 32 -10.61 1.81 -13.44
CA GLY A 32 -10.04 1.94 -14.78
C GLY A 32 -10.80 1.13 -15.82
N LYS A 33 -10.26 1.13 -17.05
CA LYS A 33 -10.81 0.33 -18.15
C LYS A 33 -10.65 -1.17 -17.91
N ASP A 34 -9.44 -1.59 -17.55
CA ASP A 34 -9.07 -3.00 -17.42
C ASP A 34 -8.73 -3.42 -15.98
N VAL A 35 -8.50 -2.44 -15.09
CA VAL A 35 -8.12 -2.66 -13.69
C VAL A 35 -8.96 -1.82 -12.74
N VAL A 36 -9.04 -2.28 -11.49
CA VAL A 36 -9.63 -1.53 -10.38
C VAL A 36 -8.57 -1.37 -9.28
N LEU A 37 -8.45 -0.17 -8.72
CA LEU A 37 -7.59 0.08 -7.58
C LEU A 37 -8.45 0.13 -6.31
N VAL A 38 -8.13 -0.74 -5.36
CA VAL A 38 -8.77 -0.77 -4.04
C VAL A 38 -7.75 -0.42 -2.95
N PRO A 39 -8.18 0.15 -1.82
CA PRO A 39 -7.27 0.47 -0.72
C PRO A 39 -6.61 -0.81 -0.19
N TYR A 40 -5.33 -0.75 0.17
CA TYR A 40 -4.64 -1.92 0.72
C TYR A 40 -5.14 -2.25 2.14
N ASN A 41 -5.91 -3.33 2.26
CA ASN A 41 -6.54 -3.82 3.48
C ASN A 41 -5.80 -5.00 4.10
N GLU A 42 -6.09 -5.30 5.37
CA GLU A 42 -5.52 -6.44 6.08
C GLU A 42 -5.82 -7.79 5.40
N ASP A 43 -6.99 -7.92 4.78
CA ASP A 43 -7.40 -9.14 4.06
C ASP A 43 -6.53 -9.46 2.84
N HIS A 44 -5.77 -8.48 2.33
CA HIS A 44 -4.84 -8.67 1.22
C HIS A 44 -3.49 -9.25 1.68
N VAL A 45 -3.15 -9.10 2.97
CA VAL A 45 -1.85 -9.48 3.54
C VAL A 45 -1.49 -10.94 3.29
N PRO A 46 -2.38 -11.94 3.46
CA PRO A 46 -2.03 -13.33 3.23
C PRO A 46 -1.59 -13.63 1.79
N ARG A 47 -2.22 -12.99 0.79
CA ARG A 47 -1.81 -13.15 -0.61
C ARG A 47 -0.55 -12.36 -0.92
N TYR A 48 -0.46 -11.13 -0.41
CA TYR A 48 0.72 -10.30 -0.57
C TYR A 48 1.98 -11.00 -0.01
N HIS A 49 1.86 -11.60 1.17
CA HIS A 49 2.92 -12.40 1.79
C HIS A 49 3.36 -13.57 0.89
N LYS A 50 2.41 -14.29 0.27
CA LYS A 50 2.73 -15.36 -0.70
C LYS A 50 3.52 -14.83 -1.90
N TRP A 51 3.15 -13.67 -2.45
CA TRP A 51 3.91 -13.03 -3.53
C TRP A 51 5.32 -12.67 -3.09
N MET A 52 5.46 -12.08 -1.90
CA MET A 52 6.75 -11.71 -1.33
C MET A 52 7.58 -12.91 -0.89
N GLY A 53 7.07 -14.14 -0.99
CA GLY A 53 7.87 -15.37 -0.91
C GLY A 53 8.67 -15.67 -2.19
N SER A 54 8.39 -15.01 -3.31
CA SER A 54 9.12 -15.20 -4.57
C SER A 54 10.49 -14.50 -4.55
N PRO A 55 11.62 -15.22 -4.73
CA PRO A 55 12.95 -14.60 -4.79
C PRO A 55 13.11 -13.62 -5.95
N GLU A 56 12.42 -13.86 -7.07
CA GLU A 56 12.43 -12.96 -8.21
C GLU A 56 11.77 -11.62 -7.86
N LEU A 57 10.59 -11.66 -7.24
CA LEU A 57 9.90 -10.44 -6.82
C LEU A 57 10.72 -9.69 -5.78
N GLN A 58 11.25 -10.38 -4.77
CA GLN A 58 12.16 -9.80 -3.76
C GLN A 58 13.34 -9.06 -4.40
N LYS A 59 14.00 -9.69 -5.39
CA LYS A 59 15.12 -9.08 -6.10
C LYS A 59 14.69 -7.86 -6.92
N LEU A 60 13.58 -7.95 -7.64
CA LEU A 60 13.05 -6.85 -8.46
C LEU A 60 12.58 -5.67 -7.60
N THR A 61 12.10 -5.94 -6.38
CA THR A 61 11.60 -4.92 -5.47
C THR A 61 12.59 -4.51 -4.38
N ALA A 62 13.82 -5.06 -4.40
CA ALA A 62 14.85 -4.93 -3.37
C ALA A 62 14.28 -5.15 -1.95
N SER A 63 13.42 -6.17 -1.80
CA SER A 63 12.69 -6.47 -0.57
C SER A 63 13.24 -7.73 0.08
N GLU A 64 13.36 -7.72 1.40
CA GLU A 64 13.67 -8.91 2.18
C GLU A 64 12.38 -9.66 2.57
N PRO A 65 12.43 -10.99 2.75
CA PRO A 65 11.30 -11.75 3.25
C PRO A 65 10.95 -11.32 4.68
N LEU A 66 9.66 -11.19 4.94
CA LEU A 66 9.11 -10.90 6.27
C LEU A 66 8.26 -12.07 6.76
N SER A 67 8.13 -12.21 8.07
CA SER A 67 7.11 -13.09 8.65
C SER A 67 5.72 -12.55 8.34
N LEU A 68 4.69 -13.41 8.38
CA LEU A 68 3.31 -12.98 8.16
C LEU A 68 2.87 -11.88 9.14
N GLU A 69 3.30 -11.96 10.40
CA GLU A 69 3.03 -10.94 11.42
C GLU A 69 3.68 -9.59 11.07
N GLN A 70 4.93 -9.62 10.62
CA GLN A 70 5.64 -8.42 10.16
C GLN A 70 4.97 -7.80 8.92
N GLU A 71 4.34 -8.59 8.05
CA GLU A 71 3.56 -8.06 6.93
C GLU A 71 2.32 -7.30 7.42
N TYR A 72 1.64 -7.79 8.45
CA TYR A 72 0.54 -7.06 9.07
C TYR A 72 1.01 -5.75 9.72
N ASP A 73 2.16 -5.75 10.40
CA ASP A 73 2.77 -4.52 10.92
C ASP A 73 3.07 -3.51 9.81
N MET A 74 3.67 -3.98 8.71
CA MET A 74 3.96 -3.13 7.56
C MET A 74 2.70 -2.59 6.90
N GLN A 75 1.67 -3.42 6.73
CA GLN A 75 0.39 -2.99 6.17
C GLN A 75 -0.25 -1.88 7.01
N ARG A 76 -0.28 -2.02 8.34
CA ARG A 76 -0.76 -0.97 9.25
C ARG A 76 0.03 0.32 9.08
N SER A 77 1.37 0.22 9.07
CA SER A 77 2.25 1.38 8.93
C SER A 77 2.04 2.14 7.60
N TRP A 78 1.75 1.43 6.51
CA TRP A 78 1.51 2.07 5.21
C TRP A 78 0.10 2.65 5.10
N ARG A 79 -0.88 2.03 5.78
CA ARG A 79 -2.24 2.55 5.81
C ARG A 79 -2.36 3.87 6.59
N GLU A 80 -1.45 4.09 7.52
CA GLU A 80 -1.37 5.29 8.36
C GLU A 80 -0.37 6.33 7.82
N ASP A 81 0.16 6.15 6.60
CA ASP A 81 1.18 7.04 6.05
C ASP A 81 0.56 8.32 5.46
N ASP A 82 1.00 9.49 5.94
CA ASP A 82 0.31 10.76 5.69
C ASP A 82 0.50 11.33 4.27
N ASP A 83 1.55 10.89 3.56
CA ASP A 83 1.95 11.38 2.23
C ASP A 83 1.87 10.29 1.14
N LYS A 84 1.41 9.09 1.49
CA LYS A 84 1.43 7.91 0.62
C LYS A 84 0.12 7.14 0.69
N CYS A 85 -0.51 6.97 -0.47
CA CYS A 85 -1.67 6.09 -0.64
C CYS A 85 -1.24 4.78 -1.31
N THR A 86 -1.34 3.66 -0.59
CA THR A 86 -1.11 2.32 -1.15
C THR A 86 -2.43 1.73 -1.65
N PHE A 87 -2.43 1.27 -2.89
CA PHE A 87 -3.54 0.55 -3.52
C PHE A 87 -3.11 -0.84 -3.98
N ILE A 88 -4.06 -1.76 -3.94
CA ILE A 88 -3.96 -3.05 -4.61
C ILE A 88 -4.65 -2.94 -5.97
N ILE A 89 -3.97 -3.43 -7.00
CA ILE A 89 -4.45 -3.48 -8.37
C ILE A 89 -5.19 -4.82 -8.55
N LEU A 90 -6.44 -4.74 -8.99
CA LEU A 90 -7.28 -5.89 -9.30
C LEU A 90 -7.52 -6.00 -10.81
N ASP A 91 -7.56 -7.22 -11.33
CA ASP A 91 -8.12 -7.49 -12.66
C ASP A 91 -9.63 -7.25 -12.65
N LYS A 92 -10.10 -6.30 -13.47
CA LYS A 92 -11.51 -5.88 -13.47
C LYS A 92 -12.46 -6.97 -13.94
N LYS A 93 -12.04 -7.83 -14.87
CA LYS A 93 -12.90 -8.89 -15.41
C LYS A 93 -13.12 -9.98 -14.37
N LEU A 94 -12.06 -10.37 -13.65
CA LEU A 94 -12.17 -11.30 -12.53
C LEU A 94 -12.96 -10.69 -11.38
N TRP A 95 -12.71 -9.43 -11.04
CA TRP A 95 -13.39 -8.74 -9.94
C TRP A 95 -14.90 -8.55 -10.18
N ALA A 96 -15.33 -8.44 -11.45
CA ALA A 96 -16.75 -8.39 -11.81
C ALA A 96 -17.49 -9.72 -11.59
N ASN A 97 -16.78 -10.83 -11.34
CA ASN A 97 -17.37 -12.13 -11.06
C ASN A 97 -17.66 -12.28 -9.54
N PRO A 98 -18.93 -12.38 -9.11
CA PRO A 98 -19.28 -12.48 -7.69
C PRO A 98 -18.81 -13.79 -7.02
N ASP A 99 -18.46 -14.81 -7.79
CA ASP A 99 -17.96 -16.08 -7.27
C ASP A 99 -16.44 -16.05 -6.96
N VAL A 100 -15.74 -14.97 -7.33
CA VAL A 100 -14.30 -14.81 -7.15
C VAL A 100 -14.04 -13.84 -6.01
N GLN A 101 -13.21 -14.25 -5.05
CA GLN A 101 -12.83 -13.36 -3.95
C GLN A 101 -11.94 -12.22 -4.44
N GLU A 102 -12.00 -11.06 -3.79
CA GLU A 102 -11.19 -9.89 -4.16
C GLU A 102 -9.70 -10.21 -4.16
N GLN A 103 -9.23 -10.98 -3.18
CA GLN A 103 -7.85 -11.43 -3.07
C GLN A 103 -7.45 -12.23 -4.30
N GLU A 104 -8.37 -13.00 -4.89
CA GLU A 104 -8.08 -13.78 -6.08
C GLU A 104 -7.83 -12.93 -7.33
N CYS A 105 -8.41 -11.73 -7.34
CA CYS A 105 -8.31 -10.74 -8.42
C CYS A 105 -7.04 -9.90 -8.37
N MET A 106 -6.26 -9.95 -7.28
CA MET A 106 -5.06 -9.12 -7.13
C MET A 106 -4.03 -9.44 -8.21
N VAL A 107 -3.52 -8.41 -8.88
CA VAL A 107 -2.49 -8.50 -9.93
C VAL A 107 -1.26 -7.61 -9.68
N GLY A 108 -1.32 -6.73 -8.68
CA GLY A 108 -0.17 -5.93 -8.26
C GLY A 108 -0.50 -4.92 -7.17
N ASP A 109 0.43 -4.03 -6.87
CA ASP A 109 0.26 -2.90 -5.98
C ASP A 109 0.82 -1.61 -6.59
N VAL A 110 0.33 -0.46 -6.14
CA VAL A 110 0.88 0.85 -6.48
C VAL A 110 0.86 1.77 -5.26
N ASN A 111 1.95 2.52 -5.09
CA ASN A 111 2.05 3.59 -4.10
C ASN A 111 1.95 4.93 -4.83
N ILE A 112 0.96 5.73 -4.45
CA ILE A 112 0.77 7.10 -4.95
C ILE A 112 1.26 8.05 -3.87
N PHE A 113 2.28 8.84 -4.19
CA PHE A 113 2.80 9.88 -3.31
C PHE A 113 2.10 11.19 -3.63
N LEU A 114 1.57 11.85 -2.60
CA LEU A 114 0.94 13.15 -2.72
C LEU A 114 1.99 14.22 -2.42
N THR A 115 2.41 14.97 -3.44
CA THR A 115 3.32 16.10 -3.26
C THR A 115 2.53 17.39 -3.18
N ASP A 116 2.80 18.22 -2.16
CA ASP A 116 2.26 19.57 -2.14
C ASP A 116 2.98 20.40 -3.23
N PRO A 117 2.26 21.02 -4.18
CA PRO A 117 2.90 21.87 -5.20
C PRO A 117 3.59 23.11 -4.63
N SER A 118 3.38 23.44 -3.34
CA SER A 118 4.08 24.50 -2.63
C SER A 118 5.38 24.05 -1.94
N ASP A 119 5.63 22.74 -1.83
CA ASP A 119 6.91 22.23 -1.35
C ASP A 119 7.98 22.31 -2.46
N PRO A 120 9.09 23.02 -2.24
CA PRO A 120 10.18 23.07 -3.21
C PRO A 120 10.84 21.69 -3.32
N LEU A 121 11.04 21.24 -4.57
CA LEU A 121 11.80 20.03 -4.93
C LEU A 121 13.29 20.12 -4.52
#